data_AF-A0A356R8I1-F1
#
_entry.id   AF-A0A356R8I1-F1
#
_cell.length_a   1.000
_cell.length_b   1.000
_cell.length_c   1.000
_cell.angle_alpha   90.00
_cell.angle_beta   90.00
_cell.angle_gamma   90.00
#
_symmetry.space_group_name_H-M   'P 1'
#
loop_
_entity.id
_entity.type
_entity.pdbx_description
1 polymer ?
#
loop_
_entity_poly.entity_id
_entity_poly.type
_entity_poly.pdbx_seq_one_letter_code
_entity_poly.pdbx_strand_id
1 'polypeptide(L)'
;MITSDNFKVPPPSLSADSSSSLLDTEHFSHQASGPPITPWIRRRPVRLTIYGFLAAFALWMLGWGIVPRLLDPTFEQHIQDKSVMAGMSREQVMDAWGSPYQMNVSYTDKGVRREEWVYEDWLDSSTIKHRYLYFEEGKLIGGWY
;
A
#
# COMPACT_ATOMS: atom_id res chain seq x y z
N MET A 1 -44.72 77.86 -29.03
CA MET A 1 -45.64 78.26 -30.12
C MET A 1 -45.12 77.54 -31.37
N ILE A 2 -45.50 76.29 -31.63
CA ILE A 2 -46.76 75.74 -32.18
C ILE A 2 -47.05 76.24 -33.60
N THR A 3 -47.42 75.28 -34.47
CA THR A 3 -47.95 75.34 -35.85
C THR A 3 -46.90 74.87 -36.88
N SER A 4 -46.87 73.62 -37.39
CA SER A 4 -47.88 72.64 -37.80
C SER A 4 -48.68 73.02 -39.05
N ASP A 5 -48.11 72.77 -40.23
CA ASP A 5 -48.82 72.60 -41.52
C ASP A 5 -48.03 71.54 -42.33
N ASN A 6 -48.32 70.24 -42.28
CA ASN A 6 -49.52 69.52 -42.71
C ASN A 6 -49.75 69.60 -44.24
N PHE A 7 -48.79 69.07 -45.03
CA PHE A 7 -49.03 68.74 -46.43
C PHE A 7 -49.50 67.28 -46.56
N LYS A 8 -50.65 67.18 -47.22
CA LYS A 8 -51.59 66.08 -47.30
C LYS A 8 -51.22 65.14 -48.45
N VAL A 9 -50.88 63.89 -48.14
CA VAL A 9 -50.67 62.83 -49.13
C VAL A 9 -51.97 62.00 -49.27
N PRO A 10 -52.54 61.81 -50.47
CA PRO A 10 -53.60 60.84 -50.71
C PRO A 10 -53.06 59.44 -51.11
N PRO A 11 -53.67 58.32 -50.64
CA PRO A 11 -53.30 56.92 -50.98
C PRO A 11 -54.25 56.33 -52.06
N PRO A 12 -54.27 55.01 -52.40
CA PRO A 12 -53.25 53.95 -52.40
C PRO A 12 -53.09 53.31 -53.81
N SER A 13 -51.99 52.61 -54.08
CA SER A 13 -52.00 51.50 -55.04
C SER A 13 -51.43 50.26 -54.38
N LEU A 14 -52.31 49.27 -54.20
CA LEU A 14 -52.02 47.92 -53.76
C LEU A 14 -50.87 47.33 -54.59
N SER A 15 -49.79 46.99 -53.92
CA SER A 15 -49.08 45.75 -54.20
C SER A 15 -48.82 45.09 -52.86
N ALA A 16 -49.79 44.27 -52.47
CA ALA A 16 -49.59 43.26 -51.45
C ALA A 16 -48.53 42.30 -51.97
N ASP A 17 -47.31 42.39 -51.45
CA ASP A 17 -46.46 41.23 -51.35
C ASP A 17 -46.13 41.02 -49.87
N SER A 18 -47.03 40.24 -49.29
CA SER A 18 -46.84 39.38 -48.14
C SER A 18 -45.42 38.81 -48.11
N SER A 19 -44.61 39.20 -47.13
CA SER A 19 -43.60 38.32 -46.49
C SER A 19 -42.85 39.10 -45.41
N SER A 20 -43.48 39.27 -44.25
CA SER A 20 -42.76 39.58 -43.01
C SER A 20 -43.35 38.77 -41.87
N SER A 21 -42.86 37.54 -41.70
CA SER A 21 -42.90 36.87 -40.39
C SER A 21 -42.18 35.54 -40.49
N LEU A 22 -41.06 35.46 -39.77
CA LEU A 22 -40.50 34.32 -39.04
C LEU A 22 -38.98 34.54 -39.05
N LEU A 23 -38.46 35.31 -38.09
CA LEU A 23 -37.89 34.70 -36.88
C LEU A 23 -37.05 33.47 -37.23
N ASP A 24 -35.92 33.69 -37.91
CA ASP A 24 -34.77 32.80 -37.82
C ASP A 24 -34.21 32.92 -36.38
N THR A 25 -34.92 32.28 -35.44
CA THR A 25 -34.43 31.94 -34.11
C THR A 25 -34.87 30.50 -33.86
N GLU A 26 -34.46 29.62 -34.74
CA GLU A 26 -34.38 28.21 -34.45
C GLU A 26 -32.89 27.92 -34.26
N HIS A 27 -32.43 28.01 -33.01
CA HIS A 27 -31.32 27.18 -32.55
C HIS A 27 -31.77 25.72 -32.70
N PHE A 28 -31.72 25.22 -33.94
CA PHE A 28 -31.85 23.82 -34.25
C PHE A 28 -30.59 23.17 -33.71
N SER A 29 -30.64 22.78 -32.44
CA SER A 29 -29.77 21.76 -31.89
C SER A 29 -30.02 20.51 -32.72
N HIS A 30 -29.28 20.39 -33.82
CA HIS A 30 -29.10 19.15 -34.55
C HIS A 30 -28.45 18.17 -33.58
N GLN A 31 -29.29 17.48 -32.82
CA GLN A 31 -28.94 16.23 -32.18
C GLN A 31 -28.74 15.23 -33.32
N ALA A 32 -27.53 15.27 -33.90
CA ALA A 32 -27.05 14.25 -34.80
C ALA A 32 -27.02 12.94 -34.00
N SER A 33 -28.01 12.09 -34.26
CA SER A 33 -28.08 10.71 -33.83
C SER A 33 -26.98 9.91 -34.55
N GLY A 34 -25.72 10.11 -34.15
CA GLY A 34 -24.65 9.16 -34.40
C GLY A 34 -24.76 7.99 -33.42
N PRO A 35 -24.33 6.77 -33.79
CA PRO A 35 -24.33 5.65 -32.85
C PRO A 35 -23.56 6.04 -31.58
N PRO A 36 -24.05 5.69 -30.38
CA PRO A 36 -23.42 6.12 -29.14
C PRO A 36 -21.96 5.64 -29.14
N ILE A 37 -21.02 6.59 -29.22
CA ILE A 37 -19.60 6.32 -29.11
C ILE A 37 -19.37 5.79 -27.70
N THR A 38 -19.34 4.47 -27.57
CA THR A 38 -19.17 3.83 -26.26
C THR A 38 -17.73 4.12 -25.83
N PRO A 39 -17.53 4.78 -24.66
CA PRO A 39 -16.20 5.15 -24.21
C PRO A 39 -15.33 3.89 -24.15
N TRP A 40 -14.07 3.99 -24.59
CA TRP A 40 -13.14 2.86 -24.73
C TRP A 40 -13.03 2.01 -23.47
N ILE A 41 -13.16 2.64 -22.30
CA ILE A 41 -13.14 2.00 -20.98
C ILE A 41 -14.33 1.06 -20.70
N ARG A 42 -15.44 1.19 -21.44
CA ARG A 42 -16.67 0.38 -21.27
C ARG A 42 -16.67 -0.89 -22.13
N ARG A 43 -15.66 -1.06 -22.99
CA ARG A 43 -15.52 -2.27 -23.81
C ARG A 43 -15.24 -3.47 -22.91
N ARG A 44 -16.08 -4.50 -23.01
CA ARG A 44 -15.94 -5.77 -22.26
C ARG A 44 -14.50 -6.34 -22.24
N PRO A 45 -13.73 -6.37 -23.34
CA PRO A 45 -12.36 -6.87 -23.32
C PRO A 45 -11.41 -6.00 -22.47
N VAL A 46 -11.56 -4.67 -22.51
CA VAL A 46 -10.71 -3.73 -21.74
C VAL A 46 -10.95 -3.89 -20.24
N ARG A 47 -12.20 -4.13 -19.84
CA ARG A 47 -12.54 -4.37 -18.44
C ARG A 47 -11.97 -5.69 -17.93
N LEU A 48 -11.98 -6.73 -18.77
CA LEU A 48 -11.41 -8.04 -18.47
C LEU A 48 -9.90 -7.97 -18.28
N THR A 49 -9.18 -7.23 -19.12
CA THR A 49 -7.72 -7.09 -18.98
C THR A 49 -7.35 -6.30 -17.72
N ILE A 50 -8.05 -5.20 -17.43
CA ILE A 50 -7.81 -4.40 -16.22
C ILE A 50 -8.07 -5.23 -14.95
N TYR A 51 -9.21 -5.92 -14.87
CA TYR A 51 -9.51 -6.74 -13.70
C TYR A 51 -8.62 -7.97 -13.59
N GLY A 52 -8.26 -8.59 -14.72
CA GLY A 52 -7.29 -9.69 -14.75
C GLY A 52 -5.93 -9.25 -14.21
N PHE A 53 -5.44 -8.08 -14.64
CA PHE A 53 -4.18 -7.54 -14.17
C PHE A 53 -4.24 -7.13 -12.68
N LEU A 54 -5.31 -6.47 -12.25
CA LEU A 54 -5.49 -6.10 -10.84
C LEU A 54 -5.57 -7.33 -9.93
N ALA A 55 -6.31 -8.36 -10.35
CA ALA A 55 -6.44 -9.60 -9.60
C ALA A 55 -5.11 -10.35 -9.55
N ALA A 56 -4.38 -10.46 -10.67
CA ALA A 56 -3.06 -11.07 -10.71
C ALA A 56 -2.05 -10.30 -9.84
N PHE A 57 -2.08 -8.97 -9.87
CA PHE A 57 -1.22 -8.13 -9.04
C PHE A 57 -1.55 -8.26 -7.56
N ALA A 58 -2.83 -8.29 -7.20
CA ALA A 58 -3.26 -8.52 -5.82
C ALA A 58 -2.86 -9.92 -5.33
N LEU A 59 -3.01 -10.95 -6.18
CA LEU A 59 -2.55 -12.31 -5.87
C LEU A 59 -1.03 -12.39 -5.73
N TRP A 60 -0.28 -11.66 -6.55
CA TRP A 60 1.17 -11.54 -6.41
C TRP A 60 1.52 -10.88 -5.08
N MET A 61 0.91 -9.74 -4.73
CA MET A 61 1.15 -9.09 -3.43
C MET A 61 0.77 -9.99 -2.25
N LEU A 62 -0.33 -10.74 -2.34
CA LEU A 62 -0.70 -11.75 -1.34
C LEU A 62 0.33 -12.89 -1.28
N GLY A 63 0.77 -13.35 -2.44
CA GLY A 63 1.78 -14.41 -2.62
C GLY A 63 3.15 -14.05 -2.06
N TRP A 64 3.53 -12.78 -2.07
CA TRP A 64 4.80 -12.31 -1.52
C TRP A 64 4.70 -11.76 -0.10
N GLY A 65 3.56 -11.19 0.29
CA GLY A 65 3.42 -10.55 1.60
C GLY A 65 2.78 -11.43 2.68
N ILE A 66 1.76 -12.21 2.30
CA ILE A 66 0.91 -12.94 3.25
C ILE A 66 1.29 -14.42 3.33
N VAL A 67 1.72 -15.02 2.22
CA VAL A 67 2.24 -16.41 2.19
C VAL A 67 3.43 -16.61 3.12
N PRO A 68 4.51 -15.80 3.11
CA PRO A 68 5.61 -15.99 4.07
C PRO A 68 5.19 -15.75 5.52
N ARG A 69 4.10 -15.00 5.74
CA ARG A 69 3.58 -14.71 7.08
C ARG A 69 2.67 -15.81 7.62
N LEU A 70 2.10 -16.66 6.76
CA LEU A 70 1.21 -17.77 7.11
C LEU A 70 1.89 -19.14 7.07
N LEU A 71 2.91 -19.32 6.22
CA LEU A 71 3.68 -20.57 6.10
C LEU A 71 4.90 -20.64 7.02
N ASP A 72 5.27 -19.56 7.70
CA ASP A 72 6.38 -19.52 8.64
C ASP A 72 5.90 -19.27 10.08
N PRO A 73 5.07 -20.16 10.68
CA PRO A 73 4.68 -20.07 12.09
C PRO A 73 5.84 -20.45 13.03
N THR A 74 6.97 -20.89 12.49
CA THR A 74 8.11 -21.41 13.25
C THR A 74 9.38 -20.75 12.78
N PHE A 75 9.57 -19.47 13.10
CA PHE A 75 10.82 -18.80 13.49
C PHE A 75 12.16 -19.18 12.80
N GLU A 76 12.17 -19.89 11.68
CA GLU A 76 13.36 -20.46 11.04
C GLU A 76 14.15 -19.35 10.34
N GLN A 77 13.47 -18.34 9.79
CA GLN A 77 14.13 -17.16 9.22
C GLN A 77 14.72 -16.21 10.28
N HIS A 78 14.40 -16.36 11.57
CA HIS A 78 15.08 -15.63 12.65
C HIS A 78 16.27 -16.41 13.24
N ILE A 79 16.43 -17.70 12.93
CA ILE A 79 17.63 -18.49 13.25
C ILE A 79 18.80 -18.10 12.33
N GLN A 80 18.52 -17.61 11.11
CA GLN A 80 19.57 -17.09 10.21
C GLN A 80 20.23 -15.81 10.71
N ASP A 81 19.57 -15.04 11.58
CA ASP A 81 20.09 -13.75 12.04
C ASP A 81 20.84 -13.82 13.37
N LYS A 82 21.08 -15.03 13.92
CA LYS A 82 21.73 -15.23 15.24
C LYS A 82 21.22 -14.19 16.26
N SER A 83 19.90 -14.08 16.42
CA SER A 83 19.30 -13.25 17.46
C SER A 83 18.62 -14.16 18.48
N VAL A 84 19.25 -14.36 19.63
CA VAL A 84 18.53 -14.98 20.74
C VAL A 84 17.56 -13.94 21.27
N MET A 85 16.26 -14.21 21.19
CA MET A 85 15.25 -13.31 21.72
C MET A 85 15.09 -13.53 23.24
N ALA A 86 14.90 -12.43 23.98
CA ALA A 86 14.54 -12.49 25.39
C ALA A 86 13.27 -13.33 25.57
N GLY A 87 13.33 -14.32 26.46
CA GLY A 87 12.26 -15.26 26.78
C GLY A 87 12.53 -16.71 26.36
N MET A 88 13.54 -16.95 25.52
CA MET A 88 13.89 -18.30 25.04
C MET A 88 14.43 -19.19 26.18
N SER A 89 14.17 -20.50 26.15
CA SER A 89 14.72 -21.44 27.14
C SER A 89 16.18 -21.76 26.84
N ARG A 90 16.96 -22.13 27.86
CA ARG A 90 18.38 -22.50 27.71
C ARG A 90 18.63 -23.55 26.65
N GLU A 91 17.77 -24.56 26.59
CA GLU A 91 17.90 -25.68 25.66
C GLU A 91 17.73 -25.21 24.22
N GLN A 92 16.77 -24.31 24.00
CA GLN A 92 16.50 -23.73 22.69
C GLN A 92 17.63 -22.77 22.26
N VAL A 93 18.25 -22.04 23.20
CA VAL A 93 19.46 -21.25 22.89
C VAL A 93 20.64 -22.15 22.55
N MET A 94 20.80 -23.26 23.28
CA MET A 94 21.89 -24.21 23.05
C MET A 94 21.73 -24.95 21.72
N ASP A 95 20.51 -25.21 21.29
CA ASP A 95 20.20 -25.76 19.96
C ASP A 95 20.50 -24.74 18.84
N ALA A 96 20.15 -23.47 19.05
CA ALA A 96 20.35 -22.43 18.06
C ALA A 96 21.81 -21.98 17.92
N TRP A 97 22.54 -21.83 19.03
CA TRP A 97 23.89 -21.22 19.06
C TRP A 97 24.99 -22.19 19.48
N GLY A 98 24.65 -23.39 19.95
CA GLY A 98 25.61 -24.36 20.46
C GLY A 98 26.01 -24.12 21.92
N SER A 99 27.02 -24.87 22.36
CA SER A 99 27.56 -24.76 23.72
C SER A 99 28.30 -23.44 23.92
N PRO A 100 28.08 -22.73 25.04
CA PRO A 100 28.87 -21.56 25.38
C PRO A 100 30.33 -21.95 25.65
N TYR A 101 31.24 -20.98 25.49
CA TYR A 101 32.64 -21.13 25.86
C TYR A 101 32.81 -21.16 27.38
N GLN A 102 32.10 -20.25 28.06
CA GLN A 102 32.09 -20.17 29.52
C GLN A 102 30.65 -20.04 30.02
N MET A 103 30.34 -20.79 31.09
CA MET A 103 29.05 -20.72 31.77
C MET A 103 29.28 -20.42 33.25
N ASN A 104 28.87 -19.23 33.68
CA ASN A 104 28.90 -18.81 35.08
C ASN A 104 27.50 -18.93 35.66
N VAL A 105 27.35 -19.61 36.79
CA VAL A 105 26.07 -19.75 37.50
C VAL A 105 26.18 -19.03 38.83
N SER A 106 25.29 -18.08 39.07
CA SER A 106 25.18 -17.33 40.32
C SER A 106 23.77 -17.39 40.87
N TYR A 107 23.63 -17.10 42.16
CA TYR A 107 22.32 -16.99 42.82
C TYR A 107 22.22 -15.61 43.44
N THR A 108 21.10 -14.93 43.23
CA THR A 108 20.82 -13.67 43.94
C THR A 108 20.40 -13.96 45.38
N ASP A 109 20.44 -12.95 46.26
CA ASP A 109 20.03 -13.06 47.67
C ASP A 109 18.56 -13.50 47.83
N LYS A 110 17.75 -13.32 46.79
CA LYS A 110 16.36 -13.81 46.69
C LYS A 110 16.23 -15.28 46.27
N GLY A 111 17.35 -16.00 46.08
CA GLY A 111 17.39 -17.40 45.66
C GLY A 111 17.17 -17.64 44.18
N VAL A 112 17.04 -16.58 43.37
CA VAL A 112 16.87 -16.69 41.92
C VAL A 112 18.19 -17.12 41.27
N ARG A 113 18.14 -18.20 40.48
CA ARG A 113 19.30 -18.70 39.73
C ARG A 113 19.53 -17.85 38.49
N ARG A 114 20.72 -17.27 38.39
CA ARG A 114 21.19 -16.50 37.24
C ARG A 114 22.32 -17.24 36.55
N GLU A 115 22.28 -17.31 35.24
CA GLU A 115 23.31 -17.95 34.44
C GLU A 115 23.81 -16.94 33.41
N GLU A 116 25.11 -16.69 33.42
CA GLU A 116 25.77 -15.85 32.44
C GLU A 116 26.58 -16.76 31.52
N TRP A 117 26.25 -16.71 30.24
CA TRP A 117 26.90 -17.51 29.21
C TRP A 117 27.72 -16.60 28.32
N VAL A 118 28.98 -16.95 28.12
CA VAL A 118 29.92 -16.21 27.27
C VAL A 118 30.19 -17.02 26.02
N TYR A 119 29.98 -16.38 24.87
CA TYR A 119 30.32 -16.92 23.56
C TYR A 119 31.47 -16.12 22.97
N GLU A 120 32.43 -16.82 22.38
CA GLU A 120 33.55 -16.20 21.68
C GLU A 120 33.39 -16.40 20.18
N ASP A 121 33.22 -15.29 19.46
CA ASP A 121 33.23 -15.28 18.01
C ASP A 121 34.61 -14.82 17.52
N TRP A 122 35.31 -15.71 16.84
CA TRP A 122 36.55 -15.40 16.14
C TRP A 122 36.20 -14.79 14.78
N LEU A 123 36.44 -13.49 14.61
CA LEU A 123 36.33 -12.86 13.30
C LEU A 123 37.61 -13.02 12.48
N ASP A 124 38.75 -13.02 13.17
CA ASP A 124 40.07 -13.19 12.56
C ASP A 124 41.02 -13.78 13.61
N SER A 125 42.21 -14.22 13.19
CA SER A 125 43.25 -14.82 14.06
C SER A 125 43.68 -13.95 15.24
N SER A 126 43.35 -12.65 15.24
CA SER A 126 43.72 -11.68 16.27
C SER A 126 42.53 -10.92 16.88
N THR A 127 41.31 -11.10 16.37
CA THR A 127 40.14 -10.34 16.82
C THR A 127 39.05 -11.28 17.33
N ILE A 128 38.85 -11.25 18.64
CA ILE A 128 37.84 -12.02 19.37
C ILE A 128 36.73 -11.06 19.80
N LYS A 129 35.48 -11.40 19.50
CA LYS A 129 34.31 -10.73 20.08
C LYS A 129 33.68 -11.63 21.13
N HIS A 130 33.43 -11.06 22.30
CA HIS A 130 32.74 -11.73 23.38
C HIS A 130 31.27 -11.32 23.37
N ARG A 131 30.37 -12.30 23.32
CA ARG A 131 28.93 -12.10 23.45
C ARG A 131 28.47 -12.66 24.78
N TYR A 132 27.73 -11.86 25.54
CA TYR A 132 27.23 -12.22 26.86
C TYR A 132 25.74 -12.46 26.78
N LEU A 133 25.28 -13.61 27.26
CA LEU A 133 23.86 -13.94 27.43
C LEU A 133 23.54 -14.09 28.91
N TYR A 134 22.46 -13.48 29.34
CA TYR A 134 21.99 -13.52 30.72
C TYR A 134 20.69 -14.31 30.78
N PHE A 135 20.69 -15.36 31.59
CA PHE A 135 19.53 -16.17 31.91
C PHE A 135 19.13 -15.98 33.37
N GLU A 136 17.84 -16.01 33.62
CA GLU A 136 17.25 -16.01 34.95
C GLU A 136 16.19 -17.12 34.98
N GLU A 137 16.30 -18.04 35.94
CA GLU A 137 15.41 -19.20 36.08
C GLU A 137 15.30 -20.07 34.80
N GLY A 138 16.36 -20.10 34.00
CA GLY A 138 16.38 -20.86 32.75
C GLY A 138 15.71 -20.18 31.56
N LYS A 139 15.30 -18.91 31.69
CA LYS A 139 14.84 -18.07 30.58
C LYS A 139 15.87 -17.01 30.25
N LEU A 140 16.08 -16.77 28.96
CA LEU A 140 16.94 -15.68 28.52
C LEU A 140 16.29 -14.34 28.85
N ILE A 141 16.99 -13.47 29.58
CA ILE A 141 16.51 -12.13 29.90
C ILE A 141 17.06 -11.11 28.89
N GLY A 142 18.28 -11.31 28.41
CA GLY A 142 18.89 -10.44 27.41
C GLY A 142 20.34 -10.81 27.13
N GLY A 143 20.96 -10.08 26.20
CA GLY A 143 22.36 -10.27 25.85
C GLY A 143 23.03 -8.98 25.41
N TRP A 144 24.36 -8.95 25.49
CA TRP A 144 25.22 -7.83 25.10
C TRP A 144 26.29 -8.28 24.08
N TYR A 145 26.63 -7.38 23.15
CA TYR A 145 27.61 -7.54 22.08
C TYR A 145 28.78 -6.57 22.21
#